data_AF-A0A960HYW3-F1
#
_entry.id   AF-A0A960HYW3-F1
#
_cell.length_a   1.000
_cell.length_b   1.000
_cell.length_c   1.000
_cell.angle_alpha   90.00
_cell.angle_beta   90.00
_cell.angle_gamma   90.00
#
_symmetry.space_group_name_H-M   'P 1'
#
loop_
_entity.id
_entity.type
_entity.pdbx_description
1 polymer ?
#
loop_
_entity_poly.entity_id
_entity_poly.type
_entity_poly.pdbx_seq_one_letter_code
_entity_poly.pdbx_strand_id
1 'polypeptide(L)'
;MDQTSSNFERGRAKMHEVYAGDVVDLPEGLIPFNDVMLTTLFAQVWDRPHLDVRSRRLLIMGVIAANGQIDTWKIQARASLRNGELTPDELRETLIMLAPYAGYPNVA
;
A
#
# COMPACT_ATOMS: atom_id res chain seq x y z
N MET A 1 -25.26 -20.42 -9.33
CA MET A 1 -24.43 -19.60 -10.24
C MET A 1 -23.43 -18.91 -9.36
N ASP A 2 -22.18 -19.32 -9.43
CA ASP A 2 -21.11 -18.75 -8.63
C ASP A 2 -20.89 -17.30 -9.11
N GLN A 3 -21.30 -16.33 -8.30
CA GLN A 3 -21.07 -14.92 -8.60
C GLN A 3 -19.60 -14.64 -8.32
N THR A 4 -18.76 -14.84 -9.34
CA THR A 4 -17.41 -14.30 -9.32
C THR A 4 -17.52 -12.80 -9.05
N SER A 5 -17.14 -12.37 -7.85
CA SER A 5 -17.20 -10.97 -7.43
C SER A 5 -16.53 -10.06 -8.47
N SER A 6 -17.13 -8.90 -8.74
CA SER A 6 -16.63 -8.00 -9.78
C SER A 6 -15.20 -7.56 -9.46
N ASN A 7 -14.39 -7.24 -10.48
CA ASN A 7 -13.03 -6.74 -10.24
C ASN A 7 -13.04 -5.48 -9.36
N PHE A 8 -14.08 -4.66 -9.45
CA PHE A 8 -14.25 -3.49 -8.58
C PHE A 8 -14.41 -3.90 -7.12
N GLU A 9 -15.29 -4.86 -6.83
CA GLU A 9 -15.53 -5.36 -5.48
C GLU A 9 -14.29 -6.04 -4.88
N ARG A 10 -13.61 -6.89 -5.66
CA ARG A 10 -12.34 -7.51 -5.27
C ARG A 10 -11.26 -6.48 -4.97
N GLY A 11 -11.14 -5.47 -5.84
CA GLY A 11 -10.22 -4.36 -5.67
C GLY A 11 -10.51 -3.56 -4.41
N ARG A 12 -11.78 -3.23 -4.17
CA ARG A 12 -12.22 -2.53 -2.97
C ARG A 12 -11.87 -3.32 -1.70
N ALA A 13 -12.18 -4.62 -1.67
CA ALA A 13 -11.85 -5.48 -0.54
C ALA A 13 -10.33 -5.53 -0.29
N LYS A 14 -9.52 -5.65 -1.35
CA LYS A 14 -8.06 -5.65 -1.22
C LYS A 14 -7.52 -4.28 -0.79
N MET A 15 -8.11 -3.17 -1.22
CA MET A 15 -7.71 -1.83 -0.77
C MET A 15 -7.95 -1.66 0.75
N HIS A 16 -9.09 -2.14 1.25
CA HIS A 16 -9.38 -2.15 2.69
C HIS A 16 -8.36 -2.95 3.48
N GLU A 17 -8.01 -4.15 3.00
CA GLU A 17 -6.96 -4.98 3.59
C GLU A 17 -5.61 -4.22 3.61
N VAL A 18 -5.20 -3.63 2.47
CA VAL A 18 -3.91 -2.94 2.35
C VAL A 18 -3.82 -1.69 3.23
N TYR A 19 -4.92 -0.99 3.49
CA TYR A 19 -4.90 0.25 4.28
C TYR A 19 -5.53 0.14 5.67
N ALA A 20 -5.79 -1.08 6.14
CA ALA A 20 -6.38 -1.35 7.45
C ALA A 20 -7.76 -0.68 7.66
N GLY A 21 -8.57 -0.56 6.60
CA GLY A 21 -9.89 0.06 6.66
C GLY A 21 -9.92 1.59 6.71
N ASP A 22 -8.77 2.27 6.67
CA ASP A 22 -8.68 3.73 6.80
C ASP A 22 -8.98 4.51 5.51
N VAL A 23 -9.42 3.83 4.45
CA VAL A 23 -9.71 4.46 3.15
C VAL A 23 -11.21 4.58 2.95
N VAL A 24 -11.63 5.74 2.47
CA VAL A 24 -13.04 6.02 2.16
C VAL A 24 -13.48 5.22 0.95
N ASP A 25 -14.57 4.48 1.09
CA ASP A 25 -15.24 3.82 -0.03
C ASP A 25 -15.96 4.83 -0.90
N LEU A 26 -15.59 4.86 -2.18
CA LEU A 26 -16.29 5.61 -3.20
C LEU A 26 -17.16 4.66 -4.04
N PRO A 27 -18.40 5.04 -4.37
CA PRO A 27 -19.22 4.29 -5.31
C PRO A 27 -18.52 4.15 -6.68
N GLU A 28 -18.71 3.00 -7.33
CA GLU A 28 -18.27 2.78 -8.71
C GLU A 28 -18.89 3.83 -9.64
N GLY A 29 -18.09 4.37 -10.55
CA GLY A 29 -18.49 5.40 -11.50
C GLY A 29 -18.45 6.83 -10.96
N LEU A 30 -18.30 7.05 -9.64
CA LEU A 30 -18.23 8.40 -9.07
C LEU A 30 -16.94 9.12 -9.50
N ILE A 31 -15.80 8.42 -9.44
CA ILE A 31 -14.50 8.95 -9.87
C ILE A 31 -13.81 7.87 -10.72
N PRO A 32 -13.76 8.01 -12.07
CA PRO A 32 -13.16 7.00 -12.94
C PRO A 32 -11.72 6.63 -12.60
N PHE A 33 -10.95 7.58 -12.04
CA PHE A 33 -9.59 7.32 -11.54
C PHE A 33 -9.57 6.26 -10.43
N ASN A 34 -10.52 6.31 -9.50
CA ASN A 34 -10.64 5.35 -8.41
C ASN A 34 -11.01 3.96 -8.94
N ASP A 35 -11.92 3.89 -9.92
CA ASP A 35 -12.36 2.63 -10.51
C ASP A 35 -11.18 1.93 -11.22
N VAL A 36 -10.35 2.67 -11.96
CA VAL A 36 -9.13 2.13 -12.57
C VAL A 36 -8.18 1.61 -11.50
N MET A 37 -7.95 2.37 -10.43
CA MET A 37 -7.09 1.94 -9.33
C MET A 37 -7.60 0.65 -8.66
N LEU A 38 -8.90 0.55 -8.36
CA LEU A 38 -9.50 -0.62 -7.73
C LEU A 38 -9.44 -1.85 -8.65
N THR A 39 -9.89 -1.70 -9.90
CA THR A 39 -9.96 -2.81 -10.86
C THR A 39 -8.60 -3.28 -11.38
N THR A 40 -7.53 -2.49 -11.20
CA THR A 40 -6.17 -2.83 -11.62
C THR A 40 -5.23 -3.04 -10.43
N LEU A 41 -4.71 -1.98 -9.81
CA LEU A 41 -3.72 -2.04 -8.73
C LEU A 41 -4.16 -3.01 -7.62
N PHE A 42 -5.37 -2.85 -7.10
CA PHE A 42 -5.82 -3.68 -5.98
C PHE A 42 -6.34 -5.05 -6.43
N ALA A 43 -7.19 -5.13 -7.45
CA ALA A 43 -7.75 -6.40 -7.89
C ALA A 43 -6.76 -7.34 -8.61
N GLN A 44 -5.66 -6.80 -9.17
CA GLN A 44 -4.74 -7.56 -10.01
C GLN A 44 -3.30 -7.54 -9.51
N VAL A 45 -2.77 -6.41 -9.07
CA VAL A 45 -1.32 -6.30 -8.74
C VAL A 45 -1.04 -6.72 -7.30
N TRP A 46 -1.83 -6.24 -6.34
CA TRP A 46 -1.71 -6.63 -4.93
C TRP A 46 -2.03 -8.11 -4.69
N ASP A 47 -2.90 -8.70 -5.52
CA ASP A 47 -3.39 -10.09 -5.38
C ASP A 47 -2.47 -11.15 -6.03
N ARG A 48 -1.35 -10.77 -6.63
CA ARG A 48 -0.40 -11.73 -7.25
C ARG A 48 0.24 -12.64 -6.18
N PRO A 49 0.55 -13.92 -6.44
CA PRO A 49 0.89 -14.87 -5.38
C PRO A 49 2.37 -14.93 -4.95
N HIS A 50 3.26 -14.09 -5.53
CA HIS A 50 4.71 -14.33 -5.43
C HIS A 50 5.44 -13.61 -4.31
N LEU A 51 4.84 -12.55 -3.76
CA LEU A 51 5.35 -11.86 -2.58
C LEU A 51 4.30 -11.95 -1.48
N ASP A 52 4.68 -11.70 -0.23
CA ASP A 52 3.73 -11.43 0.86
C ASP A 52 3.48 -9.91 0.98
N VAL A 53 2.45 -9.54 1.75
CA VAL A 53 2.05 -8.13 1.92
C VAL A 53 3.22 -7.31 2.49
N ARG A 54 3.94 -7.86 3.46
CA ARG A 54 5.12 -7.24 4.07
C ARG A 54 6.22 -6.92 3.05
N SER A 55 6.57 -7.85 2.17
CA SER A 55 7.59 -7.63 1.14
C SER A 55 7.18 -6.56 0.14
N ARG A 56 5.90 -6.56 -0.29
CA ARG A 56 5.36 -5.48 -1.14
C ARG A 56 5.42 -4.14 -0.44
N ARG A 57 5.06 -4.09 0.84
CA ARG A 57 5.10 -2.88 1.66
C ARG A 57 6.50 -2.28 1.68
N LEU A 58 7.51 -3.09 2.02
CA LEU A 58 8.90 -2.63 2.06
C LEU A 58 9.39 -2.12 0.71
N LEU A 59 9.06 -2.80 -0.39
CA LEU A 59 9.42 -2.36 -1.74
C LEU A 59 8.80 -1.00 -2.09
N ILE A 60 7.50 -0.84 -1.86
CA ILE A 60 6.77 0.39 -2.15
C ILE A 60 7.27 1.53 -1.26
N MET A 61 7.47 1.28 0.04
CA MET A 61 8.01 2.26 0.98
C MET A 61 9.41 2.72 0.59
N GLY A 62 10.27 1.83 0.10
CA GLY A 62 11.59 2.20 -0.44
C GLY A 62 11.49 3.14 -1.64
N VAL A 63 10.59 2.86 -2.60
CA VAL A 63 10.36 3.73 -3.76
C VAL A 63 9.81 5.09 -3.34
N ILE A 64 8.85 5.12 -2.42
CA ILE A 64 8.27 6.37 -1.91
C ILE A 64 9.33 7.21 -1.18
N ALA A 65 10.13 6.57 -0.33
CA ALA A 65 11.23 7.20 0.39
C ALA A 65 12.27 7.77 -0.58
N ALA A 66 12.71 7.01 -1.59
CA ALA A 66 13.66 7.49 -2.59
C ALA A 66 13.16 8.73 -3.37
N ASN A 67 11.84 8.93 -3.46
CA ASN A 67 11.22 10.10 -4.09
C ASN A 67 10.93 11.25 -3.11
N GLY A 68 11.31 11.14 -1.83
CA GLY A 68 11.05 12.17 -0.81
C GLY A 68 9.57 12.40 -0.50
N GLN A 69 8.71 11.42 -0.76
CA GLN A 69 7.26 11.54 -0.61
C GLN A 69 6.81 11.23 0.84
N ILE A 70 7.15 12.11 1.77
CA ILE A 70 7.00 11.91 3.22
C ILE A 70 5.56 11.58 3.62
N ASP A 71 4.57 12.30 3.09
CA ASP A 71 3.17 12.08 3.48
C ASP A 71 2.64 10.73 3.01
N THR A 72 2.96 10.34 1.78
CA THR A 72 2.64 9.00 1.24
C THR A 72 3.35 7.93 2.06
N TRP A 73 4.61 8.16 2.47
CA TRP A 73 5.36 7.21 3.28
C TRP A 73 4.70 7.00 4.65
N LYS A 74 4.26 8.07 5.31
CA LYS A 74 3.53 8.01 6.58
C LYS A 74 2.22 7.23 6.46
N ILE A 75 1.52 7.31 5.34
CA ILE A 75 0.31 6.51 5.09
C ILE A 75 0.67 5.01 5.08
N GLN A 76 1.71 4.62 4.33
CA GLN A 76 2.15 3.23 4.27
C GLN A 76 2.64 2.71 5.63
N ALA A 77 3.39 3.53 6.36
CA ALA A 77 3.90 3.21 7.69
C ALA A 77 2.78 2.98 8.72
N ARG A 78 1.73 3.81 8.70
CA ARG A 78 0.58 3.63 9.60
C ARG A 78 -0.20 2.36 9.26
N ALA A 79 -0.42 2.09 7.98
CA ALA A 79 -1.10 0.88 7.53
C ALA A 79 -0.31 -0.37 7.92
N SER A 80 1.01 -0.38 7.72
CA SER A 80 1.86 -1.54 8.04
C SER A 80 1.89 -1.86 9.53
N LEU A 81 1.92 -0.83 10.39
CA LEU A 81 1.84 -1.01 11.84
C LEU A 81 0.48 -1.58 12.28
N ARG A 82 -0.62 -1.05 11.74
CA ARG A 82 -1.97 -1.52 12.10
C ARG A 82 -2.27 -2.94 11.62
N ASN A 83 -1.78 -3.28 10.43
CA ASN A 83 -1.91 -4.63 9.89
C ASN A 83 -0.93 -5.63 10.52
N GLY A 84 0.02 -5.17 11.35
CA GLY A 84 1.05 -6.01 11.94
C GLY A 84 2.09 -6.52 10.92
N GLU A 85 2.20 -5.87 9.77
CA GLU A 85 3.21 -6.20 8.75
C GLU A 85 4.62 -5.83 9.21
N LEU A 86 4.74 -4.75 10.01
CA LEU A 86 5.98 -4.24 10.58
C LEU A 86 5.74 -3.87 12.05
N THR A 87 6.77 -4.04 12.87
CA THR A 87 6.82 -3.47 14.22
C THR A 87 7.37 -2.02 14.19
N PRO A 88 7.18 -1.22 15.26
CA PRO A 88 7.80 0.09 15.35
C PRO A 88 9.33 0.08 15.20
N ASP A 89 10.00 -0.96 15.71
CA ASP A 89 11.46 -1.07 15.61
C ASP A 89 11.91 -1.40 14.20
N GLU A 90 11.22 -2.34 13.52
CA GLU A 90 11.49 -2.63 12.11
C GLU A 90 11.24 -1.41 11.21
N LEU A 91 10.20 -0.62 11.50
CA LEU A 91 9.92 0.61 10.77
C LEU A 91 11.05 1.62 10.92
N ARG A 92 11.61 1.81 12.12
CA ARG A 92 12.79 2.66 12.32
C ARG A 92 14.01 2.12 11.57
N GLU A 93 14.22 0.81 11.59
CA GLU A 93 15.31 0.16 10.87
C GLU A 93 15.23 0.41 9.36
N THR A 94 14.02 0.47 8.79
CA THR A 94 13.87 0.80 7.35
C THR A 94 14.44 2.17 7.00
N LEU A 95 14.26 3.18 7.85
CA LEU A 95 14.77 4.53 7.60
C LEU A 95 16.30 4.59 7.70
N ILE A 96 16.88 3.86 8.66
CA ILE A 96 18.33 3.71 8.82
C ILE A 96 18.94 3.08 7.56
N MET A 97 18.32 1.98 7.07
CA MET A 97 18.77 1.31 5.86
C MET A 97 18.59 2.20 4.62
N LEU A 98 17.49 2.95 4.53
CA LEU A 98 17.21 3.79 3.36
C LEU A 98 18.08 5.05 3.31
N ALA A 99 18.48 5.65 4.43
CA ALA A 99 19.25 6.90 4.47
C ALA A 99 20.49 6.92 3.53
N PRO A 100 21.39 5.91 3.52
CA PRO A 100 22.53 5.90 2.62
C PRO A 100 22.18 5.70 1.13
N TYR A 101 21.02 5.12 0.79
CA TYR A 101 20.66 4.79 -0.60
C TYR A 101 19.61 5.74 -1.21
N ALA A 102 18.69 6.23 -0.39
CA ALA A 102 17.65 7.19 -0.77
C ALA A 102 18.05 8.64 -0.46
N GLY A 103 19.10 8.85 0.35
CA GLY A 103 19.58 10.15 0.79
C GLY A 103 18.91 10.62 2.09
N TYR A 104 19.72 11.10 3.03
CA TYR A 104 19.25 11.60 4.34
C TYR A 104 18.09 12.60 4.24
N PRO A 105 18.10 13.62 3.36
CA PRO A 105 16.98 14.57 3.27
C PRO A 105 15.64 13.95 2.86
N ASN A 106 15.68 12.83 2.12
CA ASN A 106 14.48 12.18 1.60
C ASN A 106 13.80 11.27 2.65
N VAL A 107 14.53 10.87 3.69
CA VAL A 107 14.06 9.95 4.74
C VAL A 107 14.06 10.55 6.14
N ALA A 108 14.37 11.85 6.24
CA ALA A 108 14.37 12.63 7.48
C ALA A 108 12.95 12.96 7.97
#